data_AF-A0A2X2WC18-F1
#
_entry.id   AF-A0A2X2WC18-F1
#
_cell.length_a   1.000
_cell.length_b   1.000
_cell.length_c   1.000
_cell.angle_alpha   90.00
_cell.angle_beta   90.00
_cell.angle_gamma   90.00
#
_symmetry.space_group_name_H-M   'P 1'
#
loop_
_entity.id
_entity.type
_entity.pdbx_description
1 polymer ?
#
loop_
_entity_poly.entity_id
_entity_poly.type
_entity_poly.pdbx_seq_one_letter_code
_entity_poly.pdbx_strand_id
1 'polypeptide(L)'
;MPFGRYKKPYFPETELYHFAKKAQNAEFHCLSYEECMDRADSNSVVYCDPPYAPLSATANFTAYHTNSFSPKEQARLAEMAEKLVSKRIPVLISNHDTPDTREWYKAAKHFQVKVRRSISSNGGTRKKVDELLALYQPGVVTPAKK
;
A
#
# COMPACT_ATOMS: atom_id res chain seq x y z
N MET A 1 18.21 -0.80 15.69
CA MET A 1 18.96 -0.37 14.47
C MET A 1 20.40 -0.03 14.87
N PRO A 2 21.43 -0.68 14.29
CA PRO A 2 22.84 -0.34 14.54
C PRO A 2 23.33 0.87 13.70
N PHE A 3 24.49 1.43 14.03
CA PHE A 3 25.09 2.57 13.32
C PHE A 3 25.53 2.21 11.89
N GLY A 4 25.04 2.95 10.88
CA GLY A 4 25.21 2.65 9.46
C GLY A 4 26.58 2.99 8.82
N ARG A 5 27.51 3.62 9.55
CA ARG A 5 28.88 3.96 9.07
C ARG A 5 28.93 4.72 7.71
N TYR A 6 27.96 5.58 7.43
CA TYR A 6 27.98 6.42 6.23
C TYR A 6 29.01 7.56 6.37
N LYS A 7 29.84 7.77 5.34
CA LYS A 7 30.89 8.79 5.35
C LYS A 7 30.35 10.22 5.45
N LYS A 8 29.23 10.50 4.80
CA LYS A 8 28.55 11.80 4.80
C LYS A 8 27.04 11.56 4.62
N PRO A 9 26.26 11.50 5.72
CA PRO A 9 24.81 11.44 5.63
C PRO A 9 24.29 12.62 4.80
N TYR A 10 23.34 12.35 3.91
CA TYR A 10 22.69 13.37 3.11
C TYR A 10 21.78 14.24 3.99
N PHE A 11 21.85 15.56 3.84
CA PHE A 11 20.92 16.49 4.47
C PHE A 11 19.83 16.87 3.45
N PRO A 12 18.56 16.45 3.66
CA PRO A 12 17.50 16.58 2.67
C PRO A 12 16.81 17.95 2.70
N GLU A 13 17.57 19.03 2.52
CA GLU A 13 17.07 20.41 2.65
C GLU A 13 15.93 20.71 1.65
N THR A 14 16.13 20.35 0.39
CA THR A 14 15.15 20.61 -0.67
C THR A 14 13.86 19.84 -0.42
N GLU A 15 13.97 18.58 0.01
CA GLU A 15 12.83 17.72 0.32
C GLU A 15 12.07 18.21 1.54
N LEU A 16 12.76 18.75 2.57
CA LEU A 16 12.14 19.36 3.75
C LEU A 16 11.27 20.56 3.36
N TYR A 17 11.80 21.49 2.56
CA TYR A 17 11.02 22.65 2.09
C TYR A 17 9.86 22.23 1.18
N HIS A 18 10.09 21.26 0.30
CA HIS A 18 9.05 20.75 -0.57
C HIS A 18 7.92 20.08 0.23
N PHE A 19 8.27 19.27 1.23
CA PHE A 19 7.30 18.65 2.16
C PHE A 19 6.52 19.73 2.92
N ALA A 20 7.20 20.72 3.49
CA ALA A 20 6.54 21.80 4.24
C ALA A 20 5.52 22.58 3.39
N LYS A 21 5.83 22.83 2.11
CA LYS A 21 4.91 23.47 1.16
C LYS A 21 3.67 22.60 0.88
N LYS A 22 3.84 21.29 0.71
CA LYS A 22 2.73 20.36 0.46
C LYS A 22 1.87 20.12 1.71
N ALA A 23 2.51 20.06 2.87
CA ALA A 23 1.87 19.84 4.17
C ALA A 23 0.86 20.93 4.56
N GLN A 24 0.91 22.11 3.93
CA GLN A 24 -0.10 23.17 4.12
C GLN A 24 -1.52 22.74 3.75
N ASN A 25 -1.68 21.68 2.95
CA ASN A 25 -2.98 21.14 2.53
C ASN A 25 -3.15 19.68 2.97
N ALA A 26 -2.47 19.26 4.04
CA ALA A 26 -2.53 17.88 4.54
C ALA A 26 -2.77 17.85 6.05
N GLU A 27 -3.62 16.93 6.49
CA GLU A 27 -3.78 16.57 7.88
C GLU A 27 -2.99 15.29 8.18
N PHE A 28 -2.30 15.27 9.32
CA PHE A 28 -1.50 14.12 9.75
C PHE A 28 -2.11 13.49 10.98
N HIS A 29 -2.33 12.18 10.92
CA HIS A 29 -2.91 11.40 12.01
C HIS A 29 -2.03 10.19 12.32
N CYS A 30 -1.85 9.90 13.61
CA CYS A 30 -1.23 8.67 14.10
C CYS A 30 -2.35 7.74 14.58
N LEU A 31 -2.88 6.94 13.67
CA LEU A 31 -4.05 6.08 13.88
C LEU A 31 -3.81 4.71 13.25
N SER A 32 -4.67 3.75 13.56
CA SER A 32 -4.73 2.51 12.81
C SER A 32 -5.24 2.76 11.37
N TYR A 33 -4.99 1.81 10.47
CA TYR A 33 -5.50 1.94 9.09
C TYR A 33 -7.03 1.90 9.07
N GLU A 34 -7.65 1.14 9.98
CA GLU A 34 -9.10 1.07 10.08
C GLU A 34 -9.71 2.42 10.46
N GLU A 35 -9.16 3.06 11.49
CA GLU A 35 -9.59 4.38 11.94
C GLU A 35 -9.38 5.44 10.86
N CYS A 36 -8.27 5.37 10.12
CA CYS A 36 -8.00 6.28 9.01
C CYS A 36 -9.00 6.08 7.85
N MET A 37 -9.28 4.83 7.47
CA MET A 37 -10.23 4.51 6.40
C MET A 37 -11.67 4.87 6.76
N ASP A 38 -12.08 4.73 8.01
CA ASP A 38 -13.44 5.11 8.45
C ASP A 38 -13.69 6.63 8.43
N ARG A 39 -12.63 7.47 8.35
CA ARG A 39 -12.74 8.92 8.16
C ARG A 39 -13.04 9.32 6.70
N ALA A 40 -12.90 8.42 5.74
CA ALA A 40 -13.14 8.73 4.33
C ALA A 40 -14.62 9.05 4.06
N ASP A 41 -14.86 10.12 3.31
CA ASP A 41 -16.19 10.58 2.91
C ASP A 41 -16.43 10.40 1.40
N SER A 42 -17.60 10.82 0.90
CA SER A 42 -17.96 10.66 -0.52
C SER A 42 -17.10 11.48 -1.50
N ASN A 43 -16.28 12.41 -1.01
CA ASN A 43 -15.34 13.20 -1.83
C ASN A 43 -13.92 12.65 -1.77
N SER A 44 -13.70 11.58 -1.00
CA SER A 44 -12.40 10.98 -0.78
C SER A 44 -12.03 9.98 -1.87
N VAL A 45 -10.72 9.82 -2.08
CA VAL A 45 -10.12 8.67 -2.76
C VAL A 45 -9.10 8.09 -1.80
N VAL A 46 -9.13 6.78 -1.57
CA VAL A 46 -8.25 6.13 -0.60
C VAL A 46 -7.13 5.38 -1.32
N TYR A 47 -5.90 5.61 -0.88
CA TYR A 47 -4.73 4.85 -1.32
C TYR A 47 -4.12 4.13 -0.13
N CYS A 48 -3.93 2.82 -0.26
CA CYS A 48 -3.36 1.96 0.77
C CYS A 48 -2.05 1.33 0.28
N ASP A 49 -0.98 1.52 1.06
CA ASP A 49 0.32 0.88 0.83
C ASP A 49 0.74 0.11 2.10
N PRO A 50 0.09 -1.05 2.38
CA PRO A 50 0.36 -1.82 3.58
C PRO A 50 1.76 -2.44 3.57
N PRO A 51 2.28 -2.88 4.72
CA PRO A 51 3.47 -3.73 4.74
C PRO A 51 3.28 -4.91 3.78
N TYR A 52 4.19 -5.05 2.82
CA TYR A 52 4.05 -5.96 1.69
C TYR A 52 3.98 -7.42 2.15
N ALA A 53 3.14 -8.20 1.47
CA ALA A 53 3.02 -9.63 1.71
C ALA A 53 4.37 -10.35 1.48
N PRO A 54 4.75 -11.36 2.27
CA PRO A 54 6.02 -12.05 2.07
C PRO A 54 6.09 -12.71 0.68
N LEU A 55 7.25 -12.64 0.03
CA LEU A 55 7.46 -13.23 -1.31
C LEU A 55 7.57 -14.77 -1.28
N SER A 56 7.83 -15.35 -0.11
CA SER A 56 7.80 -16.79 0.12
C SER A 56 7.51 -17.07 1.59
N ALA A 57 6.99 -18.26 1.90
CA ALA A 57 6.78 -18.72 3.27
C ALA A 57 8.06 -18.67 4.14
N THR A 58 9.24 -18.80 3.50
CA THR A 58 10.55 -18.74 4.14
C THR A 58 11.12 -17.32 4.30
N ALA A 59 10.54 -16.30 3.65
CA ALA A 59 10.98 -14.91 3.76
C ALA A 59 10.58 -14.25 5.10
N ASN A 60 9.79 -14.94 5.93
CA ASN A 60 9.34 -14.49 7.26
C ASN A 60 10.46 -14.35 8.31
N PHE A 61 11.71 -14.73 8.00
CA PHE A 61 12.78 -14.88 8.98
C PHE A 61 13.44 -13.56 9.49
N THR A 62 12.87 -12.38 9.22
CA THR A 62 13.45 -11.08 9.66
C THR A 62 12.52 -10.24 10.55
N ALA A 63 11.52 -10.84 11.18
CA ALA A 63 10.59 -10.12 12.04
C ALA A 63 11.17 -9.84 13.44
N TYR A 64 11.79 -8.67 13.62
CA TYR A 64 12.14 -8.11 14.95
C TYR A 64 10.97 -7.40 15.65
N HIS A 65 9.72 -7.66 15.25
CA HIS A 65 8.53 -7.13 15.93
C HIS A 65 7.42 -8.17 15.99
N THR A 66 6.88 -8.40 17.19
CA THR A 66 5.78 -9.33 17.50
C THR A 66 4.41 -8.85 16.97
N ASN A 67 4.34 -7.67 16.35
CA ASN A 67 3.11 -7.01 15.89
C ASN A 67 3.14 -6.76 14.36
N SER A 68 3.53 -7.76 13.58
CA SER A 68 3.62 -7.65 12.12
C SER A 68 2.23 -7.65 11.45
N PHE A 69 2.12 -6.96 10.32
CA PHE A 69 0.90 -6.93 9.50
C PHE A 69 0.65 -8.33 8.93
N SER A 70 -0.30 -9.04 9.54
CA SER A 70 -0.53 -10.47 9.27
C SER A 70 -1.35 -10.68 7.98
N PRO A 71 -1.39 -11.91 7.43
CA PRO A 71 -2.34 -12.26 6.38
C PRO A 71 -3.80 -11.92 6.73
N LYS A 72 -4.17 -11.97 8.01
CA LYS A 72 -5.51 -11.57 8.46
C LYS A 72 -5.73 -10.07 8.32
N GLU A 73 -4.71 -9.26 8.60
CA GLU A 73 -4.77 -7.80 8.40
C GLU A 73 -4.85 -7.45 6.91
N GLN A 74 -4.19 -8.23 6.04
CA GLN A 74 -4.31 -8.06 4.57
C GLN A 74 -5.74 -8.34 4.08
N ALA A 75 -6.35 -9.44 4.54
CA ALA A 75 -7.74 -9.75 4.21
C ALA A 75 -8.71 -8.69 4.78
N ARG A 76 -8.49 -8.25 6.03
CA ARG A 76 -9.31 -7.20 6.66
C ARG A 76 -9.23 -5.87 5.93
N LEU A 77 -8.04 -5.48 5.44
CA LEU A 77 -7.88 -4.30 4.60
C LEU A 77 -8.72 -4.41 3.31
N ALA A 78 -8.79 -5.59 2.70
CA ALA A 78 -9.63 -5.84 1.52
C ALA A 78 -11.13 -5.69 1.85
N GLU A 79 -11.59 -6.26 2.96
CA GLU A 79 -12.97 -6.11 3.44
C GLU A 79 -13.35 -4.64 3.68
N MET A 80 -12.43 -3.86 4.24
CA MET A 80 -12.62 -2.42 4.43
C MET A 80 -12.69 -1.66 3.10
N ALA A 81 -11.87 -2.05 2.12
CA ALA A 81 -11.93 -1.46 0.78
C ALA A 81 -13.28 -1.73 0.10
N GLU A 82 -13.82 -2.95 0.23
CA GLU A 82 -15.16 -3.30 -0.24
C GLU A 82 -16.25 -2.48 0.46
N LYS A 83 -16.16 -2.33 1.79
CA LYS A 83 -17.07 -1.47 2.57
C LYS A 83 -17.05 -0.03 2.07
N LEU A 84 -15.88 0.54 1.79
CA LEU A 84 -15.76 1.90 1.25
C LEU A 84 -16.32 2.02 -0.17
N VAL A 85 -16.08 1.03 -1.03
CA VAL A 85 -16.65 1.02 -2.39
C VAL A 85 -18.18 0.96 -2.37
N SER A 86 -18.77 0.26 -1.40
CA SER A 86 -20.23 0.23 -1.20
C SER A 86 -20.82 1.62 -0.89
N LYS A 87 -20.00 2.51 -0.30
CA LYS A 87 -20.31 3.92 -0.05
C LYS A 87 -19.91 4.84 -1.21
N ARG A 88 -19.53 4.27 -2.35
CA ARG A 88 -19.02 4.94 -3.56
C ARG A 88 -17.67 5.66 -3.38
N ILE A 89 -16.86 5.22 -2.44
CA ILE A 89 -15.51 5.76 -2.22
C ILE A 89 -14.51 4.81 -2.89
N PRO A 90 -13.77 5.26 -3.93
CA PRO A 90 -12.79 4.41 -4.60
C PRO A 90 -11.57 4.16 -3.71
N VAL A 91 -11.04 2.93 -3.78
CA VAL A 91 -9.86 2.51 -3.02
C VAL A 91 -8.84 1.87 -3.97
N LEU A 92 -7.58 2.27 -3.88
CA LEU A 92 -6.47 1.65 -4.59
C LEU A 92 -5.48 1.06 -3.57
N ILE A 93 -5.14 -0.21 -3.73
CA ILE A 93 -4.18 -0.90 -2.86
C ILE A 93 -2.96 -1.34 -3.69
N SER A 94 -1.75 -1.04 -3.22
CA SER A 94 -0.49 -1.57 -3.75
C SER A 94 -0.01 -2.77 -2.93
N ASN A 95 0.48 -3.82 -3.59
CA ASN A 95 1.18 -4.93 -2.93
C ASN A 95 2.08 -5.69 -3.92
N HIS A 96 2.77 -6.74 -3.46
CA HIS A 96 3.42 -7.70 -4.34
C HIS A 96 2.38 -8.46 -5.15
N ASP A 97 2.70 -8.78 -6.40
CA ASP A 97 1.86 -9.67 -7.21
C ASP A 97 2.14 -11.13 -6.85
N THR A 98 1.36 -11.67 -5.92
CA THR A 98 1.44 -13.05 -5.44
C THR A 98 0.07 -13.74 -5.51
N PRO A 99 0.01 -15.09 -5.48
CA PRO A 99 -1.27 -15.79 -5.38
C PRO A 99 -2.11 -15.33 -4.18
N ASP A 100 -1.49 -15.12 -3.03
CA ASP A 100 -2.17 -14.69 -1.80
C ASP A 100 -2.80 -13.31 -1.93
N THR A 101 -2.05 -12.33 -2.46
CA THR A 101 -2.55 -10.96 -2.65
C THR A 101 -3.63 -10.88 -3.72
N ARG A 102 -3.55 -11.71 -4.77
CA ARG A 102 -4.63 -11.86 -5.75
C ARG A 102 -5.89 -12.46 -5.14
N GLU A 103 -5.74 -13.42 -4.22
CA GLU A 103 -6.87 -14.02 -3.49
C GLU A 103 -7.50 -13.02 -2.51
N TRP A 104 -6.70 -12.32 -1.71
CA TRP A 104 -7.21 -11.34 -0.76
C TRP A 104 -7.92 -10.19 -1.45
N TYR A 105 -7.39 -9.69 -2.57
CA TYR A 105 -7.97 -8.57 -3.30
C TYR A 105 -8.82 -8.97 -4.50
N LYS A 106 -9.35 -10.19 -4.54
CA LYS A 106 -10.06 -10.75 -5.71
C LYS A 106 -11.28 -9.94 -6.18
N ALA A 107 -11.90 -9.16 -5.29
CA ALA A 107 -13.04 -8.30 -5.62
C ALA A 107 -12.64 -7.02 -6.39
N ALA A 108 -11.36 -6.66 -6.37
CA ALA A 108 -10.84 -5.49 -7.09
C ALA A 108 -10.44 -5.82 -8.54
N LYS A 109 -10.39 -4.78 -9.37
CA LYS A 109 -9.73 -4.86 -10.68
C LYS A 109 -8.22 -4.83 -10.48
N HIS A 110 -7.52 -5.84 -10.99
CA HIS A 110 -6.07 -5.97 -10.85
C HIS A 110 -5.33 -5.34 -12.03
N PHE A 111 -4.30 -4.57 -11.73
CA PHE A 111 -3.30 -4.09 -12.68
C PHE A 111 -1.92 -4.55 -12.22
N GLN A 112 -1.15 -5.12 -13.14
CA GLN A 112 0.21 -5.57 -12.87
C GLN A 112 1.20 -4.52 -13.36
N VAL A 113 2.14 -4.15 -12.49
CA VAL A 113 3.22 -3.22 -12.80
C VAL A 113 4.55 -3.96 -12.68
N LYS A 114 5.30 -4.00 -13.77
CA LYS A 114 6.64 -4.61 -13.78
C LYS A 114 7.65 -3.64 -13.16
N VAL A 115 8.04 -3.87 -11.92
CA VAL A 115 9.08 -3.06 -11.25
C VAL A 115 10.41 -3.81 -11.17
N ARG A 116 11.49 -3.05 -11.35
CA ARG A 116 12.86 -3.51 -11.04
C ARG A 116 13.20 -3.02 -9.65
N ARG A 117 13.11 -3.85 -8.61
CA ARG A 117 13.67 -3.48 -7.30
C ARG A 117 15.20 -3.54 -7.37
N SER A 118 15.85 -2.40 -7.13
CA SER A 118 17.32 -2.26 -7.05
C SER A 118 17.89 -2.60 -5.67
N ILE A 119 17.04 -2.95 -4.70
CA ILE A 119 17.44 -3.18 -3.31
C ILE A 119 17.55 -4.70 -3.06
N SER A 120 18.65 -5.30 -3.51
CA SER A 120 19.16 -6.55 -2.93
C SER A 120 20.64 -6.35 -2.60
N SER A 121 21.05 -6.74 -1.39
CA SER A 121 22.47 -6.73 -0.97
C SER A 121 23.32 -7.75 -1.75
N ASN A 122 22.68 -8.68 -2.47
CA ASN A 122 23.34 -9.69 -3.31
C ASN A 122 22.98 -9.48 -4.79
N GLY A 123 23.97 -9.14 -5.61
CA GLY A 123 23.79 -8.88 -7.06
C GLY A 123 23.33 -10.10 -7.88
N GLY A 124 23.45 -11.31 -7.35
CA GLY A 124 23.10 -12.57 -8.03
C GLY A 124 21.63 -13.00 -7.93
N THR A 125 20.82 -12.41 -7.04
CA THR A 125 19.42 -12.81 -6.79
C THR A 125 18.40 -11.72 -7.14
N ARG A 126 18.68 -10.95 -8.21
CA ARG A 126 17.72 -9.98 -8.77
C ARG A 126 16.51 -10.71 -9.39
N LYS A 127 15.61 -11.22 -8.55
CA LYS A 127 14.29 -11.69 -9.00
C LYS A 127 13.45 -10.46 -9.30
N LYS A 128 12.94 -10.37 -10.53
CA LYS A 128 11.86 -9.45 -10.87
C LYS A 128 10.68 -9.86 -10.02
N VAL A 129 10.15 -8.92 -9.26
CA VAL A 129 8.92 -9.11 -8.50
C VAL A 129 7.95 -8.13 -9.11
N ASP A 130 6.83 -8.65 -9.62
CA ASP A 130 5.79 -7.79 -10.15
C ASP A 130 5.00 -7.17 -8.99
N GLU A 131 4.50 -5.96 -9.20
CA GLU A 131 3.63 -5.27 -8.25
C GLU A 131 2.17 -5.35 -8.72
N LEU A 132 1.28 -5.55 -7.76
CA LEU A 132 -0.15 -5.58 -7.93
C LEU A 132 -0.74 -4.25 -7.48
N LEU A 133 -1.53 -3.64 -8.35
CA LEU A 133 -2.42 -2.54 -8.04
C LEU A 133 -3.86 -3.05 -8.08
N ALA A 134 -4.51 -3.14 -6.93
CA ALA A 134 -5.88 -3.60 -6.78
C ALA A 134 -6.81 -2.38 -6.63
N LEU A 135 -7.60 -2.11 -7.68
CA LEU A 135 -8.54 -1.00 -7.73
C LEU A 135 -9.96 -1.45 -7.40
N TYR A 136 -10.49 -0.98 -6.29
CA TYR A 136 -11.89 -1.04 -5.91
C TYR A 136 -12.58 0.21 -6.45
N GLN A 137 -13.36 0.06 -7.51
CA GLN A 137 -14.06 1.17 -8.16
C GLN A 137 -15.57 1.05 -7.97
N PRO A 138 -16.27 2.12 -7.57
CA PRO A 138 -17.74 2.13 -7.53
C PRO A 138 -18.33 1.84 -8.90
N GLY A 139 -19.44 1.09 -8.94
CA GLY A 139 -20.18 0.87 -10.19
C GLY A 139 -20.61 2.19 -10.82
N VAL A 140 -20.45 2.30 -12.15
CA VAL A 140 -20.90 3.47 -12.90
C VAL A 140 -22.42 3.39 -13.02
N VAL A 141 -23.14 4.36 -12.44
CA VAL A 141 -24.56 4.54 -12.76
C VAL A 141 -24.61 5.20 -14.14
N THR A 142 -24.84 4.40 -15.18
CA THR A 142 -25.13 4.94 -16.50
C THR A 142 -26.50 5.64 -16.41
N PRO A 143 -26.62 6.94 -16.72
CA PRO A 143 -27.93 7.56 -16.81
C PRO A 143 -28.74 6.81 -17.87
N ALA A 144 -29.99 6.47 -17.54
CA ALA A 144 -30.91 5.84 -18.48
C ALA A 144 -30.98 6.70 -19.75
N LYS A 145 -30.74 6.09 -20.91
CA LYS A 145 -30.97 6.75 -22.20
C LYS A 145 -32.44 7.19 -22.24
N LYS A 146 -32.66 8.50 -22.31
CA LYS A 146 -33.96 9.07 -22.68
C LYS A 146 -34.26 8.74 -24.15
#